data_AF-B1BRD4-F1
#
_entry.id   AF-B1BRD4-F1
#
_cell.length_a   1.000
_cell.length_b   1.000
_cell.length_c   1.000
_cell.angle_alpha   90.00
_cell.angle_beta   90.00
_cell.angle_gamma   90.00
#
_symmetry.space_group_name_H-M   'P 1'
#
loop_
_entity.id
_entity.type
_entity.pdbx_description
1 polymer ?
#
loop_
_entity_poly.entity_id
_entity_poly.type
_entity_poly.pdbx_seq_one_letter_code
_entity_poly.pdbx_strand_id
1 'polypeptide(L)'
;MEKEKERYPELATNSKFAKRVVNCGEDKHTIRNEFERDRDRIMYSRAFRRLSGKTQVFLAGNDDHVRTRLTHTLEVAQIARTISKALGLNEYLTEAIALGHDIGHTPFGHIGERMLNSIMNGCYKIKDFNDENDIIKDHKGFKHNWQSLRAATVLEPNMNLTNYTLWGILNHSSLNYSKCIMKDNDNNCFLRHEKNNKCEKDLKSDDTLSFYKNMKISRENEENLYEAISKSWSFEGYVVAIADEIAQRHHDIEDALEYNMLEKEELLKKIQEIFSINDDNYFKNTEENIKNFKELEASIKSGKSFDEYIPKFSKFIVNLLTTDVILNTRKNFNHFIKKYDIKDINGIGENSFHLIKDTIYEETCLKEDKEIKYVQTIVSYNNFIKDKDKQLQKFLKNTILNSHKAQTMDGVGKYVIKELFKAYLLNPQQLPDKTIVKLFKNLDTTPFNYVKSNCTVGELRNKLQNYHFNNFYEFDCAKSCAYTCYKRELLRTICDYISGMTDKYTIEQHRKLYNII
;
A
#
# COMPACT_ATOMS: atom_id res chain seq x y z
N MET A 1 -13.98 -35.84 12.46
CA MET A 1 -12.92 -35.59 13.46
C MET A 1 -12.68 -34.09 13.54
N GLU A 2 -13.53 -33.41 14.31
CA GLU A 2 -13.30 -32.03 14.74
C GLU A 2 -12.14 -32.05 15.75
N LYS A 3 -10.92 -31.76 15.30
CA LYS A 3 -9.98 -31.10 16.22
C LYS A 3 -10.66 -29.78 16.55
N GLU A 4 -11.02 -29.57 17.82
CA GLU A 4 -11.48 -28.27 18.32
C GLU A 4 -10.63 -27.19 17.64
N LYS A 5 -11.28 -26.29 16.89
CA LYS A 5 -10.58 -25.23 16.19
C LYS A 5 -10.00 -24.32 17.26
N GLU A 6 -8.75 -24.53 17.65
CA GLU A 6 -7.98 -23.62 18.50
C GLU A 6 -8.15 -22.20 17.93
N ARG A 7 -8.86 -21.38 18.70
CA ARG A 7 -9.21 -19.99 18.41
C ARG A 7 -8.75 -19.14 19.58
N TYR A 8 -8.39 -17.89 19.27
CA TYR A 8 -7.73 -16.97 20.18
C TYR A 8 -8.48 -15.62 20.24
N PRO A 9 -9.79 -15.61 20.56
CA PRO A 9 -10.56 -14.38 20.64
C PRO A 9 -9.99 -13.36 21.65
N GLU A 10 -9.26 -13.81 22.67
CA GLU A 10 -8.55 -12.97 23.64
C GLU A 10 -7.45 -12.09 23.02
N LEU A 11 -6.93 -12.46 21.84
CA LEU A 11 -5.95 -11.68 21.08
C LEU A 11 -6.61 -10.80 20.01
N ALA A 12 -7.92 -10.95 19.78
CA ALA A 12 -8.64 -10.21 18.76
C ALA A 12 -8.83 -8.74 19.16
N THR A 13 -8.73 -7.84 18.19
CA THR A 13 -8.95 -6.42 18.45
C THR A 13 -10.44 -6.15 18.72
N ASN A 14 -10.74 -5.53 19.86
CA ASN A 14 -12.11 -5.20 20.23
C ASN A 14 -12.50 -3.80 19.75
N SER A 15 -13.63 -3.70 19.04
CA SER A 15 -14.16 -2.47 18.46
C SER A 15 -14.49 -1.38 19.51
N LYS A 16 -14.67 -1.75 20.78
CA LYS A 16 -14.88 -0.80 21.89
C LYS A 16 -13.69 0.14 22.11
N PHE A 17 -12.47 -0.31 21.81
CA PHE A 17 -11.26 0.50 21.94
C PHE A 17 -10.92 1.30 20.67
N ALA A 18 -11.69 1.10 19.59
CA ALA A 18 -11.47 1.80 18.35
C ALA A 18 -11.86 3.28 18.50
N LYS A 19 -10.97 4.17 18.08
CA LYS A 19 -11.17 5.62 18.12
C LYS A 19 -11.05 6.18 16.72
N ARG A 20 -11.94 7.09 16.35
CA ARG A 20 -11.81 7.87 15.11
C ARG A 20 -10.79 8.98 15.33
N VAL A 21 -9.91 9.16 14.35
CA VAL A 21 -8.81 10.12 14.44
C VAL A 21 -9.33 11.56 14.42
N VAL A 22 -10.38 11.83 13.63
CA VAL A 22 -11.08 13.11 13.67
C VAL A 22 -12.33 12.93 14.53
N ASN A 23 -12.33 13.56 15.71
CA ASN A 23 -13.50 13.56 16.59
C ASN A 23 -14.52 14.58 16.09
N CYS A 24 -15.44 14.13 15.26
CA CYS A 24 -16.52 14.95 14.70
C CYS A 24 -17.87 14.74 15.40
N GLY A 25 -17.89 14.14 16.59
CA GLY A 25 -19.13 13.91 17.35
C GLY A 25 -20.12 13.00 16.64
N GLU A 26 -19.64 12.06 15.83
CA GLU A 26 -20.50 11.10 15.14
C GLU A 26 -21.17 10.13 16.12
N ASP A 27 -22.49 10.00 16.00
CA ASP A 27 -23.25 9.01 16.77
C ASP A 27 -22.78 7.58 16.46
N LYS A 28 -22.84 6.73 17.49
CA LYS A 28 -22.63 5.29 17.32
C LYS A 28 -23.79 4.71 16.53
N HIS A 29 -23.47 3.81 15.61
CA HIS A 29 -24.51 3.11 14.86
C HIS A 29 -25.16 2.03 15.74
N THR A 30 -26.48 1.86 15.62
CA THR A 30 -27.25 0.93 16.46
C THR A 30 -26.93 -0.54 16.20
N ILE A 31 -26.74 -0.91 14.93
CA ILE A 31 -26.48 -2.29 14.48
C ILE A 31 -24.98 -2.56 14.23
N ARG A 32 -24.33 -1.75 13.40
CA ARG A 32 -22.95 -1.95 12.94
C ARG A 32 -21.93 -1.47 13.97
N ASN A 33 -20.87 -2.26 14.18
CA ASN A 33 -19.72 -1.84 14.97
C ASN A 33 -18.80 -0.87 14.19
N GLU A 34 -17.80 -0.31 14.86
CA GLU A 34 -16.90 0.69 14.27
C GLU A 34 -16.07 0.17 13.08
N PHE A 35 -15.69 -1.11 13.08
CA PHE A 35 -14.94 -1.71 11.98
C PHE A 35 -15.82 -2.05 10.78
N GLU A 36 -17.07 -2.47 11.01
CA GLU A 36 -18.06 -2.64 9.93
C GLU A 36 -18.35 -1.30 9.23
N ARG A 37 -18.44 -0.22 10.01
CA ARG A 37 -18.57 1.14 9.47
C ARG A 37 -17.35 1.53 8.63
N ASP A 38 -16.15 1.22 9.10
CA ASP A 38 -14.90 1.50 8.38
C ASP A 38 -14.86 0.75 7.03
N ARG A 39 -15.17 -0.55 7.03
CA ARG A 39 -15.29 -1.37 5.81
C ARG A 39 -16.23 -0.72 4.80
N ASP A 40 -17.43 -0.36 5.23
CA ASP A 40 -18.45 0.20 4.34
C ASP A 40 -17.99 1.56 3.77
N ARG A 41 -17.39 2.43 4.59
CA ARG A 41 -16.85 3.72 4.13
C ARG A 41 -15.76 3.56 3.08
N ILE A 42 -14.89 2.57 3.25
CA ILE A 42 -13.87 2.24 2.25
C ILE A 42 -14.54 1.80 0.94
N MET A 43 -15.47 0.84 1.00
CA MET A 43 -16.16 0.30 -0.19
C MET A 43 -16.88 1.39 -1.01
N TYR A 44 -17.54 2.35 -0.35
CA TYR A 44 -18.28 3.42 -1.04
C TYR A 44 -17.41 4.60 -1.51
N SER A 45 -16.12 4.60 -1.16
CA SER A 45 -15.21 5.70 -1.51
C SER A 45 -14.92 5.79 -3.01
N ARG A 46 -14.47 6.96 -3.46
CA ARG A 46 -13.99 7.10 -4.84
C ARG A 46 -12.63 6.43 -5.00
N ALA A 47 -11.75 6.52 -4.00
CA ALA A 47 -10.44 5.88 -4.00
C ALA A 47 -10.55 4.36 -4.24
N PHE A 48 -11.43 3.66 -3.53
CA PHE A 48 -11.67 2.22 -3.72
C PHE A 48 -12.21 1.91 -5.12
N ARG A 49 -13.21 2.67 -5.60
CA ARG A 49 -13.74 2.49 -6.98
C ARG A 49 -12.67 2.63 -8.05
N ARG A 50 -11.70 3.52 -7.88
CA ARG A 50 -10.60 3.72 -8.84
C ARG A 50 -9.66 2.52 -8.92
N LEU A 51 -9.63 1.62 -7.94
CA LEU A 51 -8.82 0.39 -8.01
C LEU A 51 -9.18 -0.49 -9.21
N SER A 52 -10.45 -0.43 -9.68
CA SER A 52 -10.89 -1.14 -10.89
C SER A 52 -10.19 -0.67 -12.17
N GLY A 53 -9.66 0.56 -12.18
CA GLY A 53 -8.93 1.12 -13.32
C GLY A 53 -7.41 1.16 -13.12
N LYS A 54 -6.88 0.46 -12.11
CA LYS A 54 -5.44 0.40 -11.82
C LYS A 54 -4.90 -1.01 -12.02
N THR A 55 -3.71 -1.08 -12.60
CA THR A 55 -2.97 -2.28 -12.91
C THR A 55 -2.32 -2.87 -11.68
N GLN A 56 -2.34 -4.20 -11.60
CA GLN A 56 -1.47 -4.94 -10.69
C GLN A 56 -0.08 -5.09 -11.32
N VAL A 57 0.04 -5.90 -12.38
CA VAL A 57 1.29 -6.14 -13.13
C VAL A 57 1.18 -5.69 -14.59
N PHE A 58 0.09 -6.05 -15.29
CA PHE A 58 -0.14 -5.73 -16.70
C PHE A 58 -1.25 -4.70 -16.91
N LEU A 59 -1.16 -3.91 -18.00
CA LEU A 59 -2.06 -2.79 -18.36
C LEU A 59 -3.52 -3.23 -18.35
N ALA A 60 -4.31 -2.64 -17.45
CA ALA A 60 -5.74 -2.88 -17.33
C ALA A 60 -6.44 -2.25 -18.54
N GLY A 61 -7.30 -3.03 -19.21
CA GLY A 61 -8.13 -2.57 -20.32
C GLY A 61 -7.61 -2.87 -21.73
N ASN A 62 -6.53 -3.65 -21.88
CA ASN A 62 -6.15 -4.23 -23.19
C ASN A 62 -6.71 -5.65 -23.40
N ASP A 63 -7.18 -6.30 -22.32
CA ASP A 63 -7.82 -7.61 -22.31
C ASP A 63 -8.81 -7.61 -21.13
N ASP A 64 -10.01 -8.17 -21.34
CA ASP A 64 -11.11 -8.18 -20.37
C ASP A 64 -10.78 -9.06 -19.15
N HIS A 65 -9.81 -9.95 -19.28
CA HIS A 65 -9.37 -10.86 -18.22
C HIS A 65 -8.18 -10.32 -17.40
N VAL A 66 -7.63 -9.13 -17.74
CA VAL A 66 -6.52 -8.56 -16.97
C VAL A 66 -6.97 -8.18 -15.57
N ARG A 67 -6.27 -8.74 -14.57
CA ARG A 67 -6.46 -8.39 -13.16
C ARG A 67 -6.25 -6.90 -12.90
N THR A 68 -7.08 -6.38 -12.02
CA THR A 68 -7.00 -5.00 -11.53
C THR A 68 -6.56 -5.00 -10.08
N ARG A 69 -6.19 -3.85 -9.54
CA ARG A 69 -5.94 -3.72 -8.09
C ARG A 69 -7.18 -4.04 -7.27
N LEU A 70 -8.38 -3.82 -7.82
CA LEU A 70 -9.62 -4.16 -7.14
C LEU A 70 -9.77 -5.67 -6.97
N THR A 71 -9.54 -6.47 -8.01
CA THR A 71 -9.63 -7.94 -7.91
C THR A 71 -8.57 -8.47 -6.94
N HIS A 72 -7.35 -7.93 -7.01
CA HIS A 72 -6.30 -8.25 -6.04
C HIS A 72 -6.74 -7.94 -4.60
N THR A 73 -7.27 -6.75 -4.35
CA THR A 73 -7.73 -6.31 -3.03
C THR A 73 -8.85 -7.20 -2.48
N LEU A 74 -9.79 -7.64 -3.33
CA LEU A 74 -10.87 -8.54 -2.93
C LEU A 74 -10.36 -9.92 -2.53
N GLU A 75 -9.34 -10.42 -3.22
CA GLU A 75 -8.71 -11.71 -2.90
C GLU A 75 -7.89 -11.64 -1.62
N VAL A 76 -7.14 -10.54 -1.41
CA VAL A 76 -6.47 -10.27 -0.13
C VAL A 76 -7.48 -10.27 1.01
N ALA A 77 -8.63 -9.60 0.84
CA ALA A 77 -9.69 -9.60 1.84
C ALA A 77 -10.23 -11.01 2.12
N GLN A 78 -10.43 -11.84 1.09
CA GLN A 78 -10.90 -13.21 1.25
C GLN A 78 -9.89 -14.09 2.00
N ILE A 79 -8.61 -14.03 1.63
CA ILE A 79 -7.53 -14.80 2.28
C ILE A 79 -7.37 -14.34 3.73
N ALA A 80 -7.28 -13.03 3.96
CA ALA A 80 -7.10 -12.45 5.29
C ALA A 80 -8.26 -12.82 6.23
N ARG A 81 -9.50 -12.73 5.76
CA ARG A 81 -10.67 -13.17 6.54
C ARG A 81 -10.65 -14.67 6.86
N THR A 82 -10.19 -15.50 5.93
CA THR A 82 -10.06 -16.94 6.16
C THR A 82 -9.05 -17.23 7.28
N ILE A 83 -7.90 -16.54 7.26
CA ILE A 83 -6.89 -16.63 8.32
C ILE A 83 -7.45 -16.13 9.65
N SER A 84 -8.02 -14.92 9.68
CA SER A 84 -8.59 -14.34 10.90
C SER A 84 -9.69 -15.20 11.51
N LYS A 85 -10.61 -15.74 10.70
CA LYS A 85 -11.67 -16.65 11.15
C LYS A 85 -11.12 -17.96 11.72
N ALA A 86 -10.04 -18.49 11.14
CA ALA A 86 -9.40 -19.70 11.63
C ALA A 86 -8.67 -19.48 12.96
N LEU A 87 -8.14 -18.28 13.18
CA LEU A 87 -7.45 -17.86 14.40
C LEU A 87 -8.38 -17.27 15.46
N GLY A 88 -9.63 -16.92 15.13
CA GLY A 88 -10.56 -16.27 16.07
C GLY A 88 -10.34 -14.76 16.22
N LEU A 89 -9.67 -14.12 15.27
CA LEU A 89 -9.44 -12.67 15.24
C LEU A 89 -10.64 -11.90 14.67
N ASN A 90 -10.61 -10.57 14.72
CA ASN A 90 -11.71 -9.72 14.27
C ASN A 90 -11.80 -9.66 12.73
N GLU A 91 -12.72 -10.45 12.15
CA GLU A 91 -12.93 -10.51 10.70
C GLU A 91 -13.23 -9.14 10.06
N TYR A 92 -14.01 -8.27 10.73
CA TYR A 92 -14.41 -6.98 10.18
C TYR A 92 -13.25 -5.98 10.12
N LEU A 93 -12.41 -5.97 11.16
CA LEU A 93 -11.18 -5.16 11.14
C LEU A 93 -10.23 -5.65 10.03
N THR A 94 -10.04 -6.97 9.94
CA THR A 94 -9.21 -7.56 8.88
C THR A 94 -9.73 -7.19 7.48
N GLU A 95 -11.03 -7.31 7.25
CA GLU A 95 -11.66 -6.96 5.98
C GLU A 95 -11.51 -5.46 5.68
N ALA A 96 -11.76 -4.58 6.66
CA ALA A 96 -11.61 -3.13 6.48
C ALA A 96 -10.17 -2.76 6.11
N ILE A 97 -9.16 -3.31 6.80
CA ILE A 97 -7.75 -3.08 6.49
C ILE A 97 -7.42 -3.59 5.08
N ALA A 98 -7.82 -4.81 4.75
CA ALA A 98 -7.56 -5.40 3.44
C ALA A 98 -8.16 -4.57 2.31
N LEU A 99 -9.41 -4.10 2.42
CA LEU A 99 -10.02 -3.25 1.39
C LEU A 99 -9.36 -1.87 1.27
N GLY A 100 -8.76 -1.38 2.35
CA GLY A 100 -8.16 -0.05 2.42
C GLY A 100 -6.67 0.01 2.09
N HIS A 101 -5.94 -1.11 2.10
CA HIS A 101 -4.47 -1.10 2.06
C HIS A 101 -3.90 -0.41 0.81
N ASP A 102 -4.59 -0.56 -0.33
CA ASP A 102 -4.10 -0.20 -1.65
C ASP A 102 -4.75 1.03 -2.28
N ILE A 103 -5.67 1.70 -1.57
CA ILE A 103 -6.44 2.85 -2.11
C ILE A 103 -5.57 4.06 -2.51
N GLY A 104 -4.35 4.16 -1.95
CA GLY A 104 -3.35 5.19 -2.25
C GLY A 104 -2.37 4.80 -3.34
N HIS A 105 -2.51 3.63 -3.96
CA HIS A 105 -1.56 3.18 -4.98
C HIS A 105 -1.61 4.08 -6.21
N THR A 106 -0.46 4.37 -6.80
CA THR A 106 -0.33 5.15 -8.04
C THR A 106 -0.78 4.40 -9.28
N PRO A 107 -1.09 5.13 -10.38
CA PRO A 107 -1.17 4.50 -11.69
C PRO A 107 0.18 3.86 -12.08
N PHE A 108 0.13 2.78 -12.86
CA PHE A 108 1.26 1.93 -13.26
C PHE A 108 2.01 1.27 -12.09
N GLY A 109 1.34 1.08 -10.96
CA GLY A 109 1.88 0.34 -9.84
C GLY A 109 3.19 0.93 -9.30
N HIS A 110 4.13 0.08 -8.90
CA HIS A 110 5.35 0.52 -8.22
C HIS A 110 6.24 1.46 -9.06
N ILE A 111 6.06 1.48 -10.38
CA ILE A 111 6.78 2.42 -11.25
C ILE A 111 6.32 3.84 -10.98
N GLY A 112 5.01 4.07 -10.89
CA GLY A 112 4.47 5.38 -10.60
C GLY A 112 4.86 5.87 -9.22
N GLU A 113 4.86 4.97 -8.24
CA GLU A 113 5.38 5.25 -6.90
C GLU A 113 6.85 5.71 -6.95
N ARG A 114 7.72 4.94 -7.60
CA ARG A 114 9.15 5.28 -7.71
C ARG A 114 9.34 6.62 -8.41
N MET A 115 8.63 6.87 -9.51
CA MET A 115 8.77 8.11 -10.27
C MET A 115 8.32 9.33 -9.47
N LEU A 116 7.15 9.27 -8.82
CA LEU A 116 6.68 10.34 -7.93
C LEU A 116 7.64 10.53 -6.75
N ASN A 117 8.15 9.46 -6.16
CA ASN A 117 9.11 9.57 -5.06
C ASN A 117 10.42 10.21 -5.50
N SER A 118 10.91 9.90 -6.70
CA SER A 118 12.10 10.54 -7.29
C SER A 118 11.89 12.04 -7.53
N ILE A 119 10.72 12.44 -8.05
CA ILE A 119 10.39 13.86 -8.24
C ILE A 119 10.28 14.57 -6.88
N MET A 120 9.52 13.99 -5.94
CA MET A 120 9.26 14.57 -4.62
C MET A 120 10.46 14.52 -3.68
N ASN A 121 11.56 13.87 -4.06
CA ASN A 121 12.85 13.97 -3.39
C ASN A 121 13.85 14.85 -4.15
N GLY A 122 13.50 15.41 -5.32
CA GLY A 122 14.43 16.19 -6.15
C GLY A 122 15.51 15.35 -6.82
N CYS A 123 15.39 14.02 -6.83
CA CYS A 123 16.27 13.15 -7.61
C CYS A 123 16.09 13.37 -9.11
N TYR A 124 14.87 13.70 -9.54
CA TYR A 124 14.54 14.06 -10.92
C TYR A 124 14.30 15.57 -10.99
N LYS A 125 15.26 16.33 -11.54
CA LYS A 125 15.18 17.79 -11.62
C LYS A 125 14.31 18.24 -12.80
N ILE A 126 13.36 19.12 -12.49
CA ILE A 126 12.54 19.90 -13.39
C ILE A 126 12.98 21.34 -13.16
N LYS A 127 13.54 21.94 -14.22
CA LYS A 127 14.12 23.28 -14.22
C LYS A 127 13.23 24.29 -13.47
N ASP A 128 13.82 25.04 -12.54
CA ASP A 128 13.23 26.15 -11.78
C ASP A 128 12.15 25.78 -10.72
N PHE A 129 11.84 24.50 -10.50
CA PHE A 129 10.71 24.11 -9.62
C PHE A 129 11.00 23.11 -8.51
N ASN A 130 11.95 22.20 -8.67
CA ASN A 130 12.21 21.17 -7.66
C ASN A 130 13.71 20.92 -7.45
N ASP A 131 14.48 22.00 -7.50
CA ASP A 131 15.87 21.96 -7.05
C ASP A 131 15.92 21.67 -5.53
N GLU A 132 17.10 21.34 -5.03
CA GLU A 132 17.26 20.87 -3.64
C GLU A 132 16.73 21.87 -2.60
N ASN A 133 16.81 23.16 -2.91
CA ASN A 133 16.30 24.25 -2.06
C ASN A 133 14.78 24.46 -2.17
N ASP A 134 14.14 23.99 -3.24
CA ASP A 134 12.69 24.16 -3.45
C ASP A 134 11.86 23.11 -2.67
N ILE A 135 12.40 21.89 -2.51
CA ILE A 135 11.74 20.84 -1.72
C ILE A 135 12.30 20.86 -0.29
N ILE A 136 11.62 21.64 0.56
CA ILE A 136 11.90 21.72 2.00
C ILE A 136 11.90 20.32 2.62
N LYS A 137 12.75 20.15 3.64
CA LYS A 137 12.91 18.92 4.41
C LYS A 137 11.58 18.23 4.70
N ASP A 138 10.52 18.93 5.12
CA ASP A 138 9.24 18.36 5.56
C ASP A 138 8.22 18.02 4.45
N HIS A 139 8.58 18.15 3.18
CA HIS A 139 7.64 17.93 2.06
C HIS A 139 8.07 16.84 1.09
N LYS A 140 9.10 16.10 1.48
CA LYS A 140 9.74 15.09 0.63
C LYS A 140 8.94 13.79 0.58
N GLY A 141 9.03 13.16 -0.57
CA GLY A 141 8.67 11.76 -0.74
C GLY A 141 7.26 11.45 -1.20
N PHE A 142 7.14 10.19 -1.64
CA PHE A 142 5.89 9.55 -2.02
C PHE A 142 5.98 8.06 -1.71
N LYS A 143 4.94 7.43 -1.14
CA LYS A 143 4.87 5.97 -0.97
C LYS A 143 3.41 5.53 -0.82
N HIS A 144 3.01 4.41 -1.42
CA HIS A 144 1.61 4.03 -1.56
C HIS A 144 0.89 3.83 -0.22
N ASN A 145 1.47 3.10 0.75
CA ASN A 145 0.83 2.86 2.05
C ASN A 145 0.59 4.15 2.86
N TRP A 146 1.54 5.08 2.81
CA TRP A 146 1.36 6.42 3.38
C TRP A 146 0.33 7.25 2.62
N GLN A 147 0.30 7.11 1.30
CA GLN A 147 -0.73 7.75 0.48
C GLN A 147 -2.12 7.15 0.71
N SER A 148 -2.23 5.85 1.05
CA SER A 148 -3.48 5.20 1.43
C SER A 148 -4.00 5.79 2.74
N LEU A 149 -3.12 5.96 3.74
CA LEU A 149 -3.43 6.68 4.97
C LEU A 149 -3.92 8.10 4.68
N ARG A 150 -3.18 8.87 3.87
CA ARG A 150 -3.58 10.23 3.46
C ARG A 150 -4.89 10.26 2.69
N ALA A 151 -5.15 9.28 1.83
CA ALA A 151 -6.40 9.18 1.08
C ALA A 151 -7.59 8.96 2.03
N ALA A 152 -7.42 8.10 3.02
CA ALA A 152 -8.43 7.77 4.01
C ALA A 152 -8.71 8.89 5.04
N THR A 153 -7.76 9.79 5.26
CA THR A 153 -7.91 10.85 6.28
C THR A 153 -8.10 12.24 5.70
N VAL A 154 -7.33 12.60 4.66
CA VAL A 154 -7.25 13.97 4.13
C VAL A 154 -7.92 14.13 2.78
N LEU A 155 -7.78 13.17 1.86
CA LEU A 155 -8.20 13.38 0.46
C LEU A 155 -9.68 13.05 0.21
N GLU A 156 -10.20 12.01 0.83
CA GLU A 156 -11.61 11.60 0.72
C GLU A 156 -12.42 12.21 1.88
N PRO A 157 -13.32 13.17 1.62
CA PRO A 157 -14.14 13.74 2.67
C PRO A 157 -15.06 12.64 3.23
N ASN A 158 -15.11 12.51 4.55
CA ASN A 158 -16.02 11.64 5.33
C ASN A 158 -15.63 10.16 5.48
N MET A 159 -14.42 9.75 5.12
CA MET A 159 -14.00 8.37 5.41
C MET A 159 -13.70 8.18 6.92
N ASN A 160 -13.02 9.13 7.56
CA ASN A 160 -12.79 9.23 9.03
C ASN A 160 -12.70 7.86 9.73
N LEU A 161 -11.75 7.02 9.30
CA LEU A 161 -11.62 5.64 9.77
C LEU A 161 -11.09 5.58 11.21
N THR A 162 -11.25 4.42 11.84
CA THR A 162 -10.66 4.16 13.16
C THR A 162 -9.15 4.02 13.09
N ASN A 163 -8.50 4.35 14.20
CA ASN A 163 -7.06 4.25 14.41
C ASN A 163 -6.49 2.85 14.08
N TYR A 164 -7.18 1.77 14.43
CA TYR A 164 -6.75 0.40 14.11
C TYR A 164 -6.78 0.12 12.60
N THR A 165 -7.84 0.52 11.91
CA THR A 165 -7.94 0.37 10.46
C THR A 165 -6.82 1.15 9.76
N LEU A 166 -6.60 2.40 10.17
CA LEU A 166 -5.55 3.25 9.61
C LEU A 166 -4.14 2.70 9.88
N TRP A 167 -3.90 2.19 11.08
CA TRP A 167 -2.62 1.55 11.42
C TRP A 167 -2.37 0.32 10.54
N GLY A 168 -3.38 -0.53 10.35
CA GLY A 168 -3.28 -1.70 9.48
C GLY A 168 -3.01 -1.32 8.03
N ILE A 169 -3.72 -0.32 7.50
CA ILE A 169 -3.49 0.22 6.15
C ILE A 169 -2.05 0.72 6.00
N LEU A 170 -1.50 1.37 7.01
CA LEU A 170 -0.12 1.88 6.93
C LEU A 170 0.92 0.73 7.02
N ASN A 171 0.72 -0.22 7.93
CA ASN A 171 1.73 -1.22 8.31
C ASN A 171 1.65 -2.54 7.53
N HIS A 172 0.75 -2.68 6.54
CA HIS A 172 0.72 -3.86 5.67
C HIS A 172 2.01 -4.04 4.86
N SER A 173 2.73 -2.95 4.59
CA SER A 173 3.99 -2.92 3.84
C SER A 173 5.04 -2.12 4.61
N SER A 174 6.30 -2.23 4.19
CA SER A 174 7.43 -1.52 4.82
C SER A 174 7.14 -0.01 4.87
N LEU A 175 7.49 0.66 5.97
CA LEU A 175 7.29 2.11 6.13
C LEU A 175 8.35 2.93 5.38
N ASN A 176 9.49 2.33 5.07
CA ASN A 176 10.63 2.97 4.42
C ASN A 176 10.81 2.41 3.00
N TYR A 177 11.65 3.07 2.20
CA TYR A 177 12.12 2.51 0.93
C TYR A 177 13.24 1.49 1.15
N SER A 178 13.26 0.45 0.31
CA SER A 178 14.37 -0.50 0.27
C SER A 178 15.68 0.19 -0.12
N LYS A 179 16.82 -0.38 0.30
CA LYS A 179 18.15 0.11 -0.10
C LYS A 179 18.20 0.27 -1.62
N CYS A 180 18.75 1.39 -2.08
CA CYS A 180 18.97 1.57 -3.51
C CYS A 180 19.76 0.39 -4.09
N ILE A 181 19.23 -0.23 -5.14
CA ILE A 181 19.78 -1.45 -5.75
C ILE A 181 21.07 -1.13 -6.52
N MET A 182 21.15 0.05 -7.14
CA MET A 182 22.30 0.47 -7.94
C MET A 182 22.89 1.73 -7.32
N LYS A 183 24.09 1.61 -6.74
CA LYS A 183 24.84 2.73 -6.18
C LYS A 183 26.12 2.96 -6.95
N ASP A 184 26.60 4.19 -6.97
CA ASP A 184 27.98 4.50 -7.35
C ASP A 184 28.93 4.39 -6.14
N ASN A 185 30.21 4.68 -6.35
CA ASN A 185 31.24 4.67 -5.31
C ASN A 185 30.96 5.67 -4.18
N ASP A 186 30.17 6.70 -4.45
CA ASP A 186 29.81 7.77 -3.52
C ASP A 186 28.47 7.50 -2.82
N ASN A 187 27.97 6.26 -2.89
CA ASN A 187 26.68 5.81 -2.32
C ASN A 187 25.41 6.45 -2.94
N ASN A 188 25.55 7.22 -4.02
CA ASN A 188 24.43 7.85 -4.71
C ASN A 188 23.58 6.80 -5.45
N CYS A 189 22.27 6.98 -5.43
CA CYS A 189 21.34 6.02 -6.03
C CYS A 189 21.10 6.32 -7.51
N PHE A 190 21.30 5.35 -8.40
CA PHE A 190 20.91 5.51 -9.80
C PHE A 190 19.40 5.41 -9.98
N LEU A 191 18.83 6.34 -10.74
CA LEU A 191 17.45 6.21 -11.20
C LEU A 191 17.38 5.06 -12.22
N ARG A 192 16.48 4.10 -11.97
CA ARG A 192 16.26 2.97 -12.87
C ARG A 192 15.97 3.50 -14.28
N HIS A 193 16.71 3.01 -15.28
CA HIS A 193 16.65 3.42 -16.69
C HIS A 193 17.17 4.85 -17.00
N GLU A 194 17.86 5.53 -16.08
CA GLU A 194 18.58 6.78 -16.34
C GLU A 194 20.01 6.68 -15.77
N LYS A 195 20.88 5.99 -16.52
CA LYS A 195 22.25 5.67 -16.07
C LYS A 195 23.10 6.90 -15.73
N ASN A 196 22.75 8.06 -16.28
CA ASN A 196 23.47 9.32 -16.09
C ASN A 196 22.85 10.23 -15.01
N ASN A 197 21.63 9.94 -14.53
CA ASN A 197 20.99 10.73 -13.48
C ASN A 197 21.12 10.00 -12.15
N LYS A 198 21.94 10.58 -11.28
CA LYS A 198 22.16 10.11 -9.91
C LYS A 198 21.24 10.87 -8.96
N CYS A 199 20.67 10.16 -7.99
CA CYS A 199 20.10 10.78 -6.82
C CYS A 199 21.15 10.83 -5.72
N GLU A 200 21.55 12.05 -5.35
CA GLU A 200 22.52 12.31 -4.28
C GLU A 200 21.96 12.06 -2.87
N LYS A 201 20.65 11.74 -2.78
CA LYS A 201 19.97 11.53 -1.51
C LYS A 201 19.92 10.06 -1.14
N ASP A 202 20.23 9.77 0.12
CA ASP A 202 19.99 8.44 0.68
C ASP A 202 18.48 8.22 0.85
N LEU A 203 17.92 7.39 -0.04
CA LEU A 203 16.51 6.99 -0.03
C LEU A 203 16.11 6.17 1.21
N LYS A 204 17.07 5.73 2.04
CA LYS A 204 16.78 5.12 3.35
C LYS A 204 16.64 6.14 4.48
N SER A 205 17.10 7.38 4.29
CA SER A 205 17.04 8.38 5.35
C SER A 205 15.61 8.69 5.77
N ASP A 206 15.41 8.99 7.05
CA ASP A 206 14.09 9.31 7.59
C ASP A 206 13.44 10.52 6.89
N ASP A 207 14.27 11.39 6.32
CA ASP A 207 13.91 12.61 5.61
C ASP A 207 13.22 12.36 4.27
N THR A 208 13.32 11.15 3.70
CA THR A 208 12.81 10.87 2.34
C THR A 208 11.29 10.74 2.26
N LEU A 209 10.62 10.57 3.40
CA LEU A 209 9.17 10.47 3.56
C LEU A 209 8.65 11.43 4.63
N SER A 210 9.42 12.47 4.93
CA SER A 210 9.13 13.49 5.94
C SER A 210 7.73 14.09 5.82
N PHE A 211 7.22 14.26 4.59
CA PHE A 211 5.87 14.78 4.36
C PHE A 211 4.81 13.98 5.12
N TYR A 212 4.88 12.66 5.04
CA TYR A 212 3.90 11.81 5.68
C TYR A 212 4.18 11.63 7.17
N LYS A 213 5.47 11.57 7.56
CA LYS A 213 5.86 11.49 8.97
C LYS A 213 5.46 12.73 9.75
N ASN A 214 5.39 13.89 9.10
CA ASN A 214 4.97 15.16 9.70
C ASN A 214 3.50 15.53 9.38
N MET A 215 2.72 14.59 8.83
CA MET A 215 1.33 14.85 8.46
C MET A 215 0.46 15.03 9.70
N LYS A 216 -0.21 16.18 9.79
CA LYS A 216 -1.17 16.50 10.85
C LYS A 216 -2.55 15.87 10.58
N ILE A 217 -3.29 15.56 11.65
CA ILE A 217 -4.65 15.00 11.56
C ILE A 217 -5.60 15.94 10.83
N SER A 218 -5.59 17.21 11.22
CA SER A 218 -6.38 18.25 10.57
C SER A 218 -5.66 19.60 10.71
N ARG A 219 -6.28 20.66 10.21
CA ARG A 219 -5.77 22.03 10.43
C ARG A 219 -6.01 22.51 11.85
N GLU A 220 -7.08 22.04 12.48
CA GLU A 220 -7.50 22.45 13.82
C GLU A 220 -6.84 21.57 14.89
N ASN A 221 -6.50 20.33 14.54
CA ASN A 221 -5.74 19.42 15.38
C ASN A 221 -4.32 19.23 14.83
N GLU A 222 -3.36 19.91 15.45
CA GLU A 222 -1.95 19.85 15.08
C GLU A 222 -1.25 18.55 15.50
N GLU A 223 -1.96 17.64 16.16
CA GLU A 223 -1.45 16.31 16.50
C GLU A 223 -1.00 15.56 15.24
N ASN A 224 0.13 14.89 15.39
CA ASN A 224 0.73 14.10 14.34
C ASN A 224 -0.10 12.84 14.07
N LEU A 225 -0.52 12.64 12.82
CA LEU A 225 -1.37 11.52 12.44
C LEU A 225 -0.69 10.17 12.63
N TYR A 226 0.61 10.08 12.35
CA TYR A 226 1.38 8.85 12.52
C TYR A 226 1.50 8.48 14.01
N GLU A 227 1.80 9.45 14.86
CA GLU A 227 1.89 9.24 16.31
C GLU A 227 0.54 8.81 16.89
N ALA A 228 -0.55 9.45 16.47
CA ALA A 228 -1.91 9.15 16.93
C ALA A 228 -2.34 7.70 16.66
N ILE A 229 -1.86 7.08 15.57
CA ILE A 229 -2.20 5.69 15.23
C ILE A 229 -1.13 4.68 15.68
N SER A 230 0.07 5.13 16.06
CA SER A 230 1.25 4.27 16.31
C SER A 230 1.02 3.12 17.32
N LYS A 231 0.21 3.36 18.36
CA LYS A 231 -0.15 2.39 19.42
C LYS A 231 -1.35 1.49 19.06
N SER A 232 -1.90 1.65 17.87
CA SER A 232 -3.11 0.94 17.42
C SER A 232 -2.77 -0.34 16.65
N TRP A 233 -1.66 -0.97 17.01
CA TRP A 233 -1.24 -2.23 16.40
C TRP A 233 -2.22 -3.37 16.70
N SER A 234 -2.32 -4.30 15.76
CA SER A 234 -3.24 -5.44 15.82
C SER A 234 -2.67 -6.65 15.07
N PHE A 235 -3.03 -7.86 15.51
CA PHE A 235 -2.69 -9.08 14.76
C PHE A 235 -3.45 -9.13 13.43
N GLU A 236 -4.65 -8.56 13.36
CA GLU A 236 -5.42 -8.41 12.13
C GLU A 236 -4.64 -7.65 11.04
N GLY A 237 -3.90 -6.60 11.40
CA GLY A 237 -3.04 -5.88 10.43
C GLY A 237 -1.90 -6.75 9.90
N TYR A 238 -1.28 -7.59 10.73
CA TYR A 238 -0.25 -8.53 10.28
C TYR A 238 -0.83 -9.68 9.45
N VAL A 239 -2.06 -10.10 9.74
CA VAL A 239 -2.79 -11.06 8.89
C VAL A 239 -3.04 -10.48 7.49
N VAL A 240 -3.37 -9.19 7.38
CA VAL A 240 -3.50 -8.57 6.04
C VAL A 240 -2.15 -8.51 5.33
N ALA A 241 -1.07 -8.17 6.02
CA ALA A 241 0.28 -8.13 5.41
C ALA A 241 0.67 -9.49 4.81
N ILE A 242 0.47 -10.59 5.53
CA ILE A 242 0.79 -11.92 5.02
C ILE A 242 -0.19 -12.38 3.93
N ALA A 243 -1.48 -11.99 4.03
CA ALA A 243 -2.46 -12.30 3.00
C ALA A 243 -2.18 -11.58 1.67
N ASP A 244 -1.66 -10.36 1.71
CA ASP A 244 -1.17 -9.61 0.55
C ASP A 244 -0.03 -10.38 -0.16
N GLU A 245 0.95 -10.87 0.60
CA GLU A 245 2.03 -11.70 0.05
C GLU A 245 1.52 -12.99 -0.62
N ILE A 246 0.55 -13.69 0.00
CA ILE A 246 -0.06 -14.91 -0.54
C ILE A 246 -0.80 -14.61 -1.84
N ALA A 247 -1.62 -13.55 -1.85
CA ALA A 247 -2.38 -13.13 -3.03
C ALA A 247 -1.43 -12.79 -4.19
N GLN A 248 -0.32 -12.09 -3.90
CA GLN A 248 0.70 -11.78 -4.90
C GLN A 248 1.29 -13.04 -5.54
N ARG A 249 1.57 -14.12 -4.77
CA ARG A 249 2.08 -15.38 -5.35
C ARG A 249 1.07 -16.03 -6.29
N HIS A 250 -0.19 -16.03 -5.91
CA HIS A 250 -1.27 -16.53 -6.75
C HIS A 250 -1.34 -15.75 -8.07
N HIS A 251 -1.28 -14.43 -8.01
CA HIS A 251 -1.40 -13.56 -9.20
C HIS A 251 -0.25 -13.73 -10.14
N ASP A 252 0.97 -13.71 -9.61
CA ASP A 252 2.18 -13.89 -10.39
C ASP A 252 2.15 -15.23 -11.15
N ILE A 253 1.65 -16.30 -10.53
CA ILE A 253 1.51 -17.61 -11.18
C ILE A 253 0.50 -17.56 -12.32
N GLU A 254 -0.68 -16.99 -12.09
CA GLU A 254 -1.72 -16.94 -13.10
C GLU A 254 -1.30 -16.05 -14.28
N ASP A 255 -0.77 -14.87 -13.99
CA ASP A 255 -0.23 -13.94 -14.99
C ASP A 255 0.87 -14.59 -15.83
N ALA A 256 1.77 -15.36 -15.22
CA ALA A 256 2.84 -16.05 -15.95
C ALA A 256 2.29 -17.09 -16.93
N LEU A 257 1.21 -17.79 -16.57
CA LEU A 257 0.56 -18.80 -17.41
C LEU A 257 -0.31 -18.16 -18.50
N GLU A 258 -1.14 -17.18 -18.15
CA GLU A 258 -2.04 -16.46 -19.07
C GLU A 258 -1.26 -15.79 -20.21
N TYR A 259 -0.16 -15.13 -19.89
CA TYR A 259 0.67 -14.46 -20.89
C TYR A 259 1.70 -15.37 -21.55
N ASN A 260 1.61 -16.69 -21.37
CA ASN A 260 2.54 -17.69 -21.91
C ASN A 260 4.01 -17.34 -21.62
N MET A 261 4.28 -16.79 -20.43
CA MET A 261 5.64 -16.49 -19.96
C MET A 261 6.30 -17.71 -19.34
N LEU A 262 5.49 -18.65 -18.85
CA LEU A 262 5.91 -19.95 -18.32
C LEU A 262 4.99 -21.03 -18.87
N GLU A 263 5.59 -22.14 -19.26
CA GLU A 263 4.84 -23.36 -19.57
C GLU A 263 4.37 -24.03 -18.28
N LYS A 264 3.15 -24.58 -18.30
CA LYS A 264 2.52 -25.21 -17.13
C LYS A 264 3.32 -26.39 -16.58
N GLU A 265 3.96 -27.18 -17.45
CA GLU A 265 4.83 -28.30 -17.05
C GLU A 265 6.11 -27.80 -16.35
N GLU A 266 6.69 -26.71 -16.83
CA GLU A 266 7.88 -26.10 -16.23
C GLU A 266 7.56 -25.57 -14.84
N LEU A 267 6.45 -24.83 -14.70
CA LEU A 267 6.00 -24.32 -13.41
C LEU A 267 5.71 -25.45 -12.41
N LEU A 268 5.00 -26.49 -12.84
CA LEU A 268 4.70 -27.65 -11.99
C LEU A 268 5.98 -28.31 -11.48
N LYS A 269 6.93 -28.58 -12.38
CA LYS A 269 8.23 -29.15 -12.02
C LYS A 269 8.96 -28.24 -11.04
N LYS A 270 8.92 -26.92 -11.27
CA LYS A 270 9.62 -25.98 -10.41
C LYS A 270 9.03 -25.90 -9.01
N ILE A 271 7.71 -25.93 -8.89
CA ILE A 271 7.01 -26.01 -7.61
C ILE A 271 7.36 -27.32 -6.89
N GLN A 272 7.39 -28.45 -7.61
CA GLN A 272 7.77 -29.74 -7.04
C GLN A 272 9.21 -29.72 -6.48
N GLU A 273 10.15 -29.14 -7.22
CA GLU A 273 11.54 -28.94 -6.79
C GLU A 273 11.64 -28.04 -5.56
N ILE A 274 11.04 -26.84 -5.62
CA ILE A 274 11.14 -25.82 -4.57
C ILE A 274 10.57 -26.36 -3.27
N PHE A 275 9.38 -26.95 -3.30
CA PHE A 275 8.74 -27.44 -2.10
C PHE A 275 9.20 -28.84 -1.70
N SER A 276 10.05 -29.50 -2.51
CA SER A 276 10.60 -30.83 -2.20
C SER A 276 9.48 -31.83 -1.89
N ILE A 277 8.41 -31.83 -2.70
CA ILE A 277 7.15 -32.55 -2.41
C ILE A 277 7.36 -34.07 -2.31
N ASN A 278 8.46 -34.59 -2.88
CA ASN A 278 8.83 -36.00 -2.84
C ASN A 278 9.78 -36.38 -1.68
N ASP A 279 10.40 -35.40 -0.99
CA ASP A 279 11.32 -35.65 0.13
C ASP A 279 10.57 -35.42 1.45
N ASP A 280 10.25 -36.55 2.08
CA ASP A 280 9.42 -36.66 3.27
C ASP A 280 9.95 -35.88 4.49
N ASN A 281 9.18 -34.90 4.97
CA ASN A 281 8.94 -34.63 6.40
C ASN A 281 7.92 -33.51 6.67
N TYR A 282 7.79 -32.49 5.80
CA TYR A 282 6.84 -31.39 6.03
C TYR A 282 5.43 -31.67 5.47
N PHE A 283 5.36 -32.18 4.23
CA PHE A 283 4.09 -32.43 3.52
C PHE A 283 3.22 -33.52 4.17
N LYS A 284 3.81 -34.46 4.92
CA LYS A 284 3.07 -35.51 5.64
C LYS A 284 2.08 -34.97 6.68
N ASN A 285 2.29 -33.75 7.19
CA ASN A 285 1.38 -33.14 8.16
C ASN A 285 0.12 -32.51 7.54
N THR A 286 0.00 -32.48 6.21
CA THR A 286 -1.20 -32.00 5.49
C THR A 286 -1.51 -32.91 4.30
N GLU A 287 -2.14 -34.06 4.56
CA GLU A 287 -2.64 -34.99 3.53
C GLU A 287 -3.42 -34.27 2.42
N GLU A 288 -4.15 -33.22 2.79
CA GLU A 288 -4.91 -32.36 1.87
C GLU A 288 -4.04 -31.60 0.86
N ASN A 289 -2.86 -31.11 1.25
CA ASN A 289 -1.95 -30.41 0.35
C ASN A 289 -1.31 -31.35 -0.66
N ILE A 290 -0.95 -32.57 -0.23
CA ILE A 290 -0.45 -33.62 -1.14
C ILE A 290 -1.56 -34.01 -2.12
N LYS A 291 -2.80 -34.18 -1.64
CA LYS A 291 -3.95 -34.48 -2.48
C LYS A 291 -4.18 -33.39 -3.53
N ASN A 292 -4.21 -32.12 -3.11
CA ASN A 292 -4.37 -30.97 -4.01
C ASN A 292 -3.25 -30.93 -5.08
N PHE A 293 -2.00 -31.22 -4.70
CA PHE A 293 -0.89 -31.29 -5.66
C PHE A 293 -1.05 -32.43 -6.67
N LYS A 294 -1.44 -33.64 -6.22
CA LYS A 294 -1.68 -34.78 -7.11
C LYS A 294 -2.84 -34.53 -8.07
N GLU A 295 -3.91 -33.87 -7.61
CA GLU A 295 -5.04 -33.46 -8.46
C GLU A 295 -4.63 -32.44 -9.54
N LEU A 296 -3.73 -31.52 -9.18
CA LEU A 296 -3.13 -30.56 -10.11
C LEU A 296 -2.25 -31.28 -11.14
N GLU A 297 -1.33 -32.14 -10.69
CA GLU A 297 -0.43 -32.90 -11.56
C GLU A 297 -1.21 -33.79 -12.54
N ALA A 298 -2.24 -34.49 -12.07
CA ALA A 298 -3.12 -35.29 -12.92
C ALA A 298 -3.84 -34.43 -13.96
N SER A 299 -4.20 -33.18 -13.62
CA SER A 299 -4.89 -32.30 -14.56
C SER A 299 -4.01 -31.83 -15.70
N ILE A 300 -2.74 -31.57 -15.42
CA ILE A 300 -1.76 -31.16 -16.43
C ILE A 300 -1.42 -32.35 -17.34
N LYS A 301 -1.17 -33.54 -16.76
CA LYS A 301 -0.86 -34.76 -17.52
C LYS A 301 -2.00 -35.23 -18.43
N SER A 302 -3.25 -34.98 -18.06
CA SER A 302 -4.43 -35.33 -18.86
C SER A 302 -4.71 -34.35 -20.01
N GLY A 303 -3.88 -33.31 -20.19
CA GLY A 303 -4.04 -32.34 -21.27
C GLY A 303 -5.26 -31.45 -21.14
N LYS A 304 -5.75 -31.23 -19.90
CA LYS A 304 -6.93 -30.39 -19.65
C LYS A 304 -6.69 -28.94 -20.08
N SER A 305 -7.80 -28.25 -20.38
CA SER A 305 -7.78 -26.86 -20.82
C SER A 305 -7.24 -25.91 -19.74
N PHE A 306 -6.84 -24.73 -20.19
CA PHE A 306 -6.39 -23.61 -19.36
C PHE A 306 -7.30 -23.35 -18.15
N ASP A 307 -8.61 -23.26 -18.40
CA ASP A 307 -9.66 -23.01 -17.40
C ASP A 307 -9.75 -24.09 -16.31
N GLU A 308 -9.24 -25.30 -16.56
CA GLU A 308 -9.33 -26.41 -15.63
C GLU A 308 -8.11 -26.54 -14.70
N TYR A 309 -6.90 -26.21 -15.17
CA TYR A 309 -5.69 -26.38 -14.37
C TYR A 309 -5.31 -25.13 -13.58
N ILE A 310 -5.64 -23.92 -14.06
CA ILE A 310 -5.30 -22.68 -13.34
C ILE A 310 -5.97 -22.57 -11.98
N PRO A 311 -7.30 -22.80 -11.86
CA PRO A 311 -7.94 -22.78 -10.55
C PRO A 311 -7.31 -23.78 -9.58
N LYS A 312 -6.74 -24.89 -10.08
CA LYS A 312 -6.03 -25.88 -9.28
C LYS A 312 -4.66 -25.42 -8.81
N PHE A 313 -3.89 -24.70 -9.65
CA PHE A 313 -2.65 -24.04 -9.23
C PHE A 313 -2.93 -23.03 -8.13
N SER A 314 -3.90 -22.15 -8.35
CA SER A 314 -4.33 -21.12 -7.42
C SER A 314 -4.78 -21.72 -6.10
N LYS A 315 -5.66 -22.73 -6.15
CA LYS A 315 -6.10 -23.48 -4.97
C LYS A 315 -4.93 -24.12 -4.23
N PHE A 316 -4.00 -24.76 -4.93
CA PHE A 316 -2.86 -25.42 -4.30
C PHE A 316 -1.99 -24.42 -3.53
N ILE A 317 -1.56 -23.33 -4.17
CA ILE A 317 -0.65 -22.35 -3.56
C ILE A 317 -1.33 -21.61 -2.42
N VAL A 318 -2.56 -21.13 -2.60
CA VAL A 318 -3.30 -20.40 -1.57
C VAL A 318 -3.55 -21.31 -0.36
N ASN A 319 -3.99 -22.56 -0.57
CA ASN A 319 -4.21 -23.50 0.53
C ASN A 319 -2.92 -23.85 1.26
N LEU A 320 -1.83 -24.10 0.53
CA LEU A 320 -0.53 -24.45 1.12
C LEU A 320 -0.04 -23.34 2.05
N LEU A 321 0.02 -22.10 1.54
CA LEU A 321 0.55 -20.97 2.29
C LEU A 321 -0.38 -20.54 3.43
N THR A 322 -1.68 -20.50 3.18
CA THR A 322 -2.68 -20.13 4.21
C THR A 322 -2.71 -21.14 5.35
N THR A 323 -2.64 -22.44 5.04
CA THR A 323 -2.61 -23.50 6.06
C THR A 323 -1.35 -23.41 6.91
N ASP A 324 -0.19 -23.17 6.29
CA ASP A 324 1.06 -22.99 7.04
C ASP A 324 0.98 -21.81 8.02
N VAL A 325 0.56 -20.64 7.53
CA VAL A 325 0.41 -19.43 8.35
C VAL A 325 -0.50 -19.69 9.52
N ILE A 326 -1.67 -20.31 9.31
CA ILE A 326 -2.61 -20.60 10.40
C ILE A 326 -1.94 -21.52 11.42
N LEU A 327 -1.40 -22.67 11.00
CA LEU A 327 -0.84 -23.65 11.94
C LEU A 327 0.38 -23.11 12.69
N ASN A 328 1.26 -22.35 12.04
CA ASN A 328 2.41 -21.73 12.67
C ASN A 328 1.98 -20.62 13.64
N THR A 329 1.02 -19.78 13.24
CA THR A 329 0.50 -18.70 14.09
C THR A 329 -0.18 -19.24 15.33
N ARG A 330 -0.92 -20.36 15.27
CA ARG A 330 -1.49 -21.02 16.47
C ARG A 330 -0.41 -21.41 17.48
N LYS A 331 0.68 -22.03 17.01
CA LYS A 331 1.83 -22.38 17.87
C LYS A 331 2.44 -21.13 18.50
N ASN A 332 2.61 -20.06 17.71
CA ASN A 332 3.15 -18.80 18.19
C ASN A 332 2.22 -18.10 19.19
N PHE A 333 0.90 -18.14 18.99
CA PHE A 333 -0.09 -17.61 19.92
C PHE A 333 -0.09 -18.38 21.25
N ASN A 334 -0.04 -19.71 21.22
CA ASN A 334 0.10 -20.52 22.43
C ASN A 334 1.35 -20.13 23.24
N HIS A 335 2.48 -19.93 22.57
CA HIS A 335 3.72 -19.46 23.21
C HIS A 335 3.59 -18.02 23.74
N PHE A 336 2.98 -17.13 22.95
CA PHE A 336 2.79 -15.73 23.29
C PHE A 336 1.88 -15.55 24.52
N ILE A 337 0.75 -16.24 24.55
CA ILE A 337 -0.20 -16.25 25.68
C ILE A 337 0.48 -16.76 26.95
N LYS A 338 1.24 -17.87 26.84
CA LYS A 338 1.99 -18.42 27.98
C LYS A 338 3.10 -17.48 28.47
N LYS A 339 3.79 -16.80 27.54
CA LYS A 339 4.90 -15.89 27.87
C LYS A 339 4.43 -14.65 28.64
N TYR A 340 3.25 -14.12 28.29
CA TYR A 340 2.70 -12.89 28.88
C TYR A 340 1.52 -13.12 29.84
N ASP A 341 1.24 -14.38 30.19
CA ASP A 341 0.18 -14.77 31.13
C ASP A 341 -1.21 -14.18 30.81
N ILE A 342 -1.59 -14.21 29.53
CA ILE A 342 -2.85 -13.63 29.03
C ILE A 342 -4.01 -14.55 29.44
N LYS A 343 -4.90 -14.06 30.30
CA LYS A 343 -5.93 -14.88 30.98
C LYS A 343 -7.38 -14.52 30.68
N ASP A 344 -7.66 -13.35 30.10
CA ASP A 344 -9.03 -12.83 30.02
C ASP A 344 -9.50 -12.52 28.59
N ILE A 345 -10.63 -13.11 28.21
CA ILE A 345 -11.34 -12.94 26.93
C ILE A 345 -12.17 -11.66 26.93
N ASN A 346 -12.57 -11.14 28.09
CA ASN A 346 -13.53 -10.02 28.19
C ASN A 346 -12.87 -8.64 28.31
N GLY A 347 -11.55 -8.57 28.51
CA GLY A 347 -10.82 -7.30 28.59
C GLY A 347 -11.01 -6.53 29.89
N ILE A 348 -11.36 -7.22 30.99
CA ILE A 348 -11.71 -6.62 32.29
C ILE A 348 -10.68 -6.95 33.37
N GLY A 349 -9.91 -8.04 33.22
CA GLY A 349 -8.82 -8.42 34.12
C GLY A 349 -7.50 -7.68 33.87
N GLU A 350 -6.66 -7.60 34.90
CA GLU A 350 -5.34 -6.93 34.88
C GLU A 350 -4.40 -7.45 33.78
N ASN A 351 -4.48 -8.74 33.42
CA ASN A 351 -3.67 -9.38 32.38
C ASN A 351 -4.40 -9.52 31.02
N SER A 352 -5.38 -8.66 30.74
CA SER A 352 -6.03 -8.67 29.42
C SER A 352 -5.10 -8.14 28.33
N PHE A 353 -5.14 -8.75 27.15
CA PHE A 353 -4.28 -8.37 26.02
C PHE A 353 -4.36 -6.87 25.70
N HIS A 354 -5.56 -6.28 25.77
CA HIS A 354 -5.77 -4.85 25.48
C HIS A 354 -5.07 -3.91 26.45
N LEU A 355 -4.83 -4.31 27.70
CA LEU A 355 -4.13 -3.49 28.69
C LEU A 355 -2.62 -3.62 28.55
N ILE A 356 -2.13 -4.84 28.28
CA ILE A 356 -0.69 -5.12 28.25
C ILE A 356 -0.06 -4.97 26.86
N LYS A 357 -0.84 -4.90 25.78
CA LYS A 357 -0.33 -4.87 24.39
C LYS A 357 0.68 -3.74 24.14
N ASP A 358 0.48 -2.58 24.75
CA ASP A 358 1.34 -1.42 24.53
C ASP A 358 2.69 -1.65 25.22
N THR A 359 2.68 -2.18 26.45
CA THR A 359 3.88 -2.61 27.18
C THR A 359 4.65 -3.68 26.43
N ILE A 360 3.96 -4.70 25.90
CA ILE A 360 4.58 -5.77 25.09
C ILE A 360 5.27 -5.17 23.87
N TYR A 361 4.63 -4.22 23.19
CA TYR A 361 5.20 -3.58 22.02
C TYR A 361 6.45 -2.77 22.37
N GLU A 362 6.39 -1.96 23.43
CA GLU A 362 7.53 -1.15 23.88
C GLU A 362 8.72 -2.03 24.32
N GLU A 363 8.46 -3.13 25.02
CA GLU A 363 9.50 -4.09 25.44
C GLU A 363 10.19 -4.79 24.26
N THR A 364 9.45 -5.12 23.22
CA THR A 364 9.92 -6.03 22.16
C THR A 364 10.31 -5.34 20.86
N CYS A 365 9.89 -4.09 20.67
CA CYS A 365 10.02 -3.38 19.39
C CYS A 365 10.82 -2.07 19.46
N LEU A 366 11.04 -1.51 20.65
CA LEU A 366 11.84 -0.30 20.84
C LEU A 366 13.26 -0.57 21.38
N LYS A 367 13.51 -1.75 21.97
CA LYS A 367 14.79 -2.10 22.61
C LYS A 367 15.81 -2.78 21.68
N GLU A 368 15.40 -3.23 20.50
CA GLU A 368 16.30 -3.92 19.55
C GLU A 368 16.29 -3.18 18.21
N ASP A 369 17.47 -2.80 17.70
CA ASP A 369 17.74 -2.29 16.34
C ASP A 369 17.52 -3.38 15.26
N LYS A 370 16.45 -4.16 15.37
CA LYS A 370 16.11 -5.21 14.40
C LYS A 370 15.19 -4.63 13.33
N GLU A 371 15.52 -4.89 12.06
CA GLU A 371 14.67 -4.55 10.91
C GLU A 371 13.26 -5.19 11.00
N ILE A 372 13.08 -6.23 11.83
CA ILE A 372 11.82 -6.94 12.03
C ILE A 372 11.49 -6.98 13.53
N LYS A 373 10.29 -6.51 13.89
CA LYS A 373 9.76 -6.46 15.26
C LYS A 373 9.29 -7.85 15.71
N TYR A 374 9.53 -8.25 16.97
CA TYR A 374 9.11 -9.57 17.48
C TYR A 374 7.63 -9.87 17.23
N VAL A 375 6.74 -8.91 17.48
CA VAL A 375 5.29 -9.06 17.25
C VAL A 375 4.95 -9.33 15.78
N GLN A 376 5.74 -8.84 14.82
CA GLN A 376 5.59 -9.15 13.39
C GLN A 376 5.94 -10.60 13.09
N THR A 377 6.80 -11.24 13.89
CA THR A 377 7.18 -12.64 13.68
C THR A 377 6.12 -13.65 14.13
N ILE A 378 5.15 -13.21 14.91
CA ILE A 378 4.08 -14.08 15.45
C ILE A 378 3.17 -14.58 14.34
N VAL A 379 2.75 -13.68 13.42
CA VAL A 379 1.97 -14.02 12.22
C VAL A 379 2.94 -14.18 11.07
N SER A 380 3.46 -15.38 10.87
CA SER A 380 4.46 -15.64 9.83
C SER A 380 4.41 -17.09 9.35
N TYR A 381 4.98 -17.34 8.17
CA TYR A 381 5.32 -18.69 7.75
C TYR A 381 6.28 -19.35 8.74
N ASN A 382 6.24 -20.67 8.82
CA ASN A 382 7.33 -21.38 9.45
C ASN A 382 8.64 -21.19 8.65
N ASN A 383 9.79 -21.47 9.26
CA ASN A 383 11.09 -21.24 8.62
C ASN A 383 11.26 -21.99 7.28
N PHE A 384 10.74 -23.22 7.18
CA PHE A 384 10.83 -24.01 5.95
C PHE A 384 10.02 -23.37 4.80
N ILE A 385 8.74 -23.09 5.02
CA ILE A 385 7.86 -22.47 4.02
C ILE A 385 8.34 -21.05 3.68
N LYS A 386 8.82 -20.30 4.67
CA LYS A 386 9.43 -18.98 4.44
C LYS A 386 10.58 -19.03 3.44
N ASP A 387 11.46 -20.02 3.56
CA ASP A 387 12.61 -20.16 2.66
C ASP A 387 12.20 -20.67 1.28
N LYS A 388 11.21 -21.57 1.21
CA LYS A 388 10.67 -22.05 -0.08
C LYS A 388 9.88 -20.97 -0.81
N ASP A 389 9.05 -20.21 -0.12
CA ASP A 389 8.30 -19.08 -0.67
C ASP A 389 9.24 -18.00 -1.23
N LYS A 390 10.34 -17.68 -0.55
CA LYS A 390 11.38 -16.78 -1.10
C LYS A 390 11.98 -17.31 -2.41
N GLN A 391 12.21 -18.62 -2.52
CA GLN A 391 12.71 -19.22 -3.77
C GLN A 391 11.67 -19.12 -4.89
N LEU A 392 10.40 -19.40 -4.58
CA LEU A 392 9.29 -19.25 -5.51
C LEU A 392 9.14 -17.79 -5.97
N GLN A 393 9.16 -16.84 -5.04
CA GLN A 393 9.12 -15.41 -5.33
C GLN A 393 10.23 -15.00 -6.29
N LYS A 394 11.46 -15.45 -6.01
CA LYS A 394 12.62 -15.13 -6.86
C LYS A 394 12.45 -15.69 -8.27
N PHE A 395 11.95 -16.91 -8.39
CA PHE A 395 11.67 -17.55 -9.68
C PHE A 395 10.60 -16.81 -10.48
N LEU A 396 9.44 -16.54 -9.87
CA LEU A 396 8.34 -15.82 -10.52
C LEU A 396 8.76 -14.40 -10.92
N LYS A 397 9.41 -13.69 -10.00
CA LYS A 397 9.92 -12.34 -10.25
C LYS A 397 10.88 -12.29 -11.43
N ASN A 398 11.79 -13.26 -11.52
CA ASN A 398 12.76 -13.32 -12.62
C ASN A 398 12.13 -13.57 -13.98
N THR A 399 10.96 -14.22 -14.00
CA THR A 399 10.26 -14.57 -15.23
C THR A 399 9.31 -13.46 -15.66
N ILE A 400 8.49 -12.96 -14.73
CA ILE A 400 7.42 -12.00 -15.01
C ILE A 400 7.98 -10.59 -15.13
N LEU A 401 8.70 -10.10 -14.10
CA LEU A 401 9.13 -8.70 -14.07
C LEU A 401 10.21 -8.39 -15.12
N ASN A 402 11.02 -9.38 -15.49
CA ASN A 402 12.04 -9.21 -16.52
C ASN A 402 11.51 -9.45 -17.94
N SER A 403 10.23 -9.80 -18.10
CA SER A 403 9.62 -10.00 -19.42
C SER A 403 9.63 -8.70 -20.24
N HIS A 404 9.67 -8.85 -21.57
CA HIS A 404 9.57 -7.72 -22.50
C HIS A 404 8.33 -6.86 -22.20
N LYS A 405 7.17 -7.50 -22.01
CA LYS A 405 5.88 -6.83 -21.76
C LYS A 405 5.91 -5.99 -20.47
N ALA A 406 6.40 -6.57 -19.37
CA ALA A 406 6.53 -5.84 -18.11
C ALA A 406 7.52 -4.67 -18.22
N GLN A 407 8.66 -4.87 -18.88
CA GLN A 407 9.66 -3.81 -19.06
C GLN A 407 9.19 -2.68 -19.99
N THR A 408 8.45 -2.99 -21.06
CA THR A 408 7.82 -1.97 -21.91
C THR A 408 6.83 -1.13 -21.12
N MET A 409 5.99 -1.78 -20.30
CA MET A 409 5.04 -1.07 -19.45
C MET A 409 5.71 -0.20 -18.39
N ASP A 410 6.75 -0.71 -17.74
CA ASP A 410 7.57 0.04 -16.80
C ASP A 410 8.10 1.33 -17.46
N GLY A 411 8.59 1.23 -18.70
CA GLY A 411 9.06 2.37 -19.49
C GLY A 411 7.95 3.39 -19.79
N VAL A 412 6.79 2.93 -20.26
CA VAL A 412 5.63 3.78 -20.58
C VAL A 412 5.12 4.49 -19.33
N GLY A 413 4.89 3.75 -18.24
CA GLY A 413 4.35 4.32 -17.00
C GLY A 413 5.27 5.38 -16.40
N LYS A 414 6.59 5.12 -16.39
CA LYS A 414 7.60 6.08 -15.97
C LYS A 414 7.54 7.35 -16.82
N TYR A 415 7.56 7.20 -18.14
CA TYR A 415 7.54 8.33 -19.07
C TYR A 415 6.27 9.18 -18.92
N VAL A 416 5.11 8.54 -18.92
CA VAL A 416 3.81 9.21 -18.85
C VAL A 416 3.65 10.02 -17.56
N ILE A 417 3.97 9.43 -16.41
CA ILE A 417 3.88 10.14 -15.11
C ILE A 417 4.83 11.33 -15.07
N LYS A 418 6.06 11.12 -15.54
CA LYS A 418 7.11 12.15 -15.57
C LYS A 418 6.69 13.35 -16.44
N GLU A 419 6.23 13.11 -17.66
CA GLU A 419 5.78 14.20 -18.54
C GLU A 419 4.50 14.87 -18.03
N LEU A 420 3.54 14.13 -17.48
CA LEU A 420 2.35 14.72 -16.84
C LEU A 420 2.70 15.64 -15.67
N PHE A 421 3.56 15.18 -14.78
CA PHE A 421 4.00 15.99 -13.63
C PHE A 421 4.67 17.27 -14.12
N LYS A 422 5.56 17.16 -15.10
CA LYS A 422 6.23 18.30 -15.73
C LYS A 422 5.25 19.26 -16.41
N ALA A 423 4.26 18.76 -17.15
CA ALA A 423 3.24 19.58 -17.82
C ALA A 423 2.47 20.45 -16.81
N TYR A 424 1.91 19.82 -15.78
CA TYR A 424 1.13 20.52 -14.77
C TYR A 424 1.97 21.46 -13.91
N LEU A 425 3.25 21.15 -13.72
CA LEU A 425 4.16 22.02 -12.99
C LEU A 425 4.56 23.25 -13.80
N LEU A 426 4.88 23.08 -15.09
CA LEU A 426 5.24 24.20 -15.97
C LEU A 426 4.05 25.08 -16.28
N ASN A 427 2.86 24.50 -16.44
CA ASN A 427 1.62 25.24 -16.66
C ASN A 427 0.46 24.70 -15.79
N PRO A 428 0.35 25.15 -14.52
CA PRO A 428 -0.70 24.72 -13.59
C PRO A 428 -2.13 25.03 -14.04
N GLN A 429 -2.32 25.90 -15.03
CA GLN A 429 -3.63 26.14 -15.64
C GLN A 429 -4.18 24.89 -16.34
N GLN A 430 -3.34 23.92 -16.67
CA GLN A 430 -3.79 22.65 -17.26
C GLN A 430 -4.46 21.72 -16.23
N LEU A 431 -4.34 22.01 -14.93
CA LEU A 431 -4.99 21.22 -13.89
C LEU A 431 -6.52 21.37 -13.97
N PRO A 432 -7.29 20.32 -13.65
CA PRO A 432 -8.74 20.41 -13.56
C PRO A 432 -9.19 21.38 -12.47
N ASP A 433 -10.36 21.98 -12.67
CA ASP A 433 -10.96 22.95 -11.75
C ASP A 433 -11.02 22.47 -10.30
N LYS A 434 -11.42 21.21 -10.09
CA LYS A 434 -11.48 20.61 -8.74
C LYS A 434 -10.11 20.55 -8.06
N THR A 435 -9.06 20.34 -8.84
CA THR A 435 -7.68 20.27 -8.35
C THR A 435 -7.15 21.67 -8.02
N ILE A 436 -7.47 22.67 -8.85
CA ILE A 436 -7.15 24.08 -8.57
C ILE A 436 -7.84 24.57 -7.30
N VAL A 437 -9.13 24.26 -7.13
CA VAL A 437 -9.86 24.56 -5.89
C VAL A 437 -9.17 23.92 -4.68
N LYS A 438 -8.67 22.69 -4.82
CA LYS A 438 -7.96 21.99 -3.73
C LYS A 438 -6.61 22.63 -3.41
N LEU A 439 -5.85 23.05 -4.43
CA LEU A 439 -4.60 23.80 -4.26
C LEU A 439 -4.82 25.05 -3.40
N PHE A 440 -5.80 25.88 -3.76
CA PHE A 440 -6.07 27.12 -3.03
C PHE A 440 -6.63 26.87 -1.63
N LYS A 441 -7.48 25.85 -1.47
CA LYS A 441 -7.90 25.42 -0.13
C LYS A 441 -6.69 25.07 0.72
N ASN A 442 -5.71 24.36 0.17
CA ASN A 442 -4.49 23.95 0.87
C ASN A 442 -3.57 25.15 1.23
N LEU A 443 -3.54 26.20 0.41
CA LEU A 443 -2.74 27.40 0.63
C LEU A 443 -3.26 28.35 1.72
N ASP A 444 -4.56 28.30 2.07
CA ASP A 444 -5.19 29.23 3.00
C ASP A 444 -4.80 29.03 4.49
N THR A 445 -3.56 29.40 4.86
CA THR A 445 -3.10 29.48 6.26
C THR A 445 -2.72 30.92 6.71
N THR A 446 -3.18 31.97 6.01
CA THR A 446 -3.21 33.46 6.30
C THR A 446 -1.88 34.24 6.30
N PRO A 447 -1.78 35.56 5.89
CA PRO A 447 -2.70 36.71 6.02
C PRO A 447 -3.42 37.19 4.74
N PHE A 448 -3.51 36.37 3.69
CA PHE A 448 -4.37 36.69 2.55
C PHE A 448 -5.76 36.08 2.74
N ASN A 449 -6.55 36.71 3.59
CA ASN A 449 -7.98 36.45 3.72
C ASN A 449 -8.66 36.87 2.40
N TYR A 450 -8.93 35.96 1.45
CA TYR A 450 -9.94 36.15 0.37
C TYR A 450 -10.18 34.90 -0.49
N VAL A 451 -10.31 33.71 0.12
CA VAL A 451 -11.10 32.62 -0.49
C VAL A 451 -12.16 32.12 0.51
N LYS A 452 -12.87 33.08 1.13
CA LYS A 452 -14.17 32.78 1.74
C LYS A 452 -15.19 32.57 0.63
N SER A 453 -15.65 31.33 0.50
CA SER A 453 -16.91 30.81 -0.09
C SER A 453 -17.44 31.30 -1.45
N ASN A 454 -16.92 32.34 -2.10
CA ASN A 454 -17.51 32.94 -3.31
C ASN A 454 -16.55 33.13 -4.49
N CYS A 455 -15.27 32.75 -4.40
CA CYS A 455 -14.38 32.86 -5.56
C CYS A 455 -14.77 31.85 -6.65
N THR A 456 -15.02 32.35 -7.84
CA THR A 456 -15.22 31.49 -9.02
C THR A 456 -13.90 30.78 -9.39
N VAL A 457 -14.00 29.64 -10.09
CA VAL A 457 -12.79 28.94 -10.56
C VAL A 457 -11.97 29.83 -11.51
N GLY A 458 -12.63 30.69 -12.29
CA GLY A 458 -11.95 31.68 -13.15
C GLY A 458 -11.07 32.65 -12.35
N GLU A 459 -11.54 33.15 -11.20
CA GLU A 459 -10.74 33.98 -10.30
C GLU A 459 -9.55 33.22 -9.71
N LEU A 460 -9.74 31.96 -9.31
CA LEU A 460 -8.65 31.11 -8.82
C LEU A 460 -7.60 30.87 -9.91
N ARG A 461 -8.03 30.68 -11.16
CA ARG A 461 -7.14 30.57 -12.32
C ARG A 461 -6.36 31.86 -12.55
N ASN A 462 -7.00 33.04 -12.49
CA ASN A 462 -6.29 34.32 -12.60
C ASN A 462 -5.25 34.49 -11.47
N LYS A 463 -5.62 34.14 -10.23
CA LYS A 463 -4.67 34.13 -9.09
C LYS A 463 -3.50 33.18 -9.35
N LEU A 464 -3.78 31.97 -9.84
CA LEU A 464 -2.76 30.97 -10.17
C LEU A 464 -1.79 31.46 -11.23
N GLN A 465 -2.29 32.13 -12.28
CA GLN A 465 -1.46 32.73 -13.31
C GLN A 465 -0.51 33.78 -12.71
N ASN A 466 -1.02 34.64 -11.82
CA ASN A 466 -0.22 35.64 -11.14
C ASN A 466 0.86 35.02 -10.24
N TYR A 467 0.51 34.02 -9.42
CA TYR A 467 1.49 33.33 -8.56
C TYR A 467 2.58 32.62 -9.36
N HIS A 468 2.24 32.08 -10.53
CA HIS A 468 3.11 31.20 -11.29
C HIS A 468 4.01 31.92 -12.30
N PHE A 469 3.50 32.97 -12.96
CA PHE A 469 4.22 33.64 -14.07
C PHE A 469 4.60 35.08 -13.78
N ASN A 470 3.85 35.78 -12.93
CA ASN A 470 4.16 37.17 -12.58
C ASN A 470 5.07 37.15 -11.36
N ASN A 471 6.38 37.03 -11.62
CA ASN A 471 7.47 37.08 -10.65
C ASN A 471 7.15 37.95 -9.42
N PHE A 472 6.70 37.35 -8.32
CA PHE A 472 6.54 38.00 -7.02
C PHE A 472 7.90 38.24 -6.33
N TYR A 473 8.94 38.56 -7.11
CA TYR A 473 10.32 38.68 -6.64
C TYR A 473 10.67 40.08 -6.10
N GLU A 474 9.74 41.04 -6.11
CA GLU A 474 10.06 42.39 -5.65
C GLU A 474 9.80 42.59 -4.14
N PHE A 475 10.91 42.49 -3.40
CA PHE A 475 11.24 43.22 -2.17
C PHE A 475 10.29 43.06 -0.97
N ASP A 476 10.01 41.82 -0.55
CA ASP A 476 9.46 41.61 0.80
C ASP A 476 9.78 40.21 1.36
N CYS A 477 10.35 40.15 2.57
CA CYS A 477 10.65 38.93 3.31
C CYS A 477 9.40 38.04 3.47
N ALA A 478 8.23 38.66 3.66
CA ALA A 478 6.96 37.95 3.79
C ALA A 478 6.51 37.28 2.47
N LYS A 479 6.88 37.83 1.31
CA LYS A 479 6.47 37.34 -0.02
C LYS A 479 7.32 36.17 -0.52
N SER A 480 8.61 36.13 -0.17
CA SER A 480 9.50 34.98 -0.45
C SER A 480 9.01 33.69 0.26
N CYS A 481 8.52 33.83 1.49
CA CYS A 481 7.89 32.73 2.23
C CYS A 481 6.60 32.25 1.53
N ALA A 482 5.78 33.17 1.04
CA ALA A 482 4.53 32.84 0.33
C ALA A 482 4.77 32.09 -0.99
N TYR A 483 5.78 32.47 -1.77
CA TYR A 483 6.11 31.79 -3.03
C TYR A 483 6.65 30.38 -2.81
N THR A 484 7.49 30.20 -1.79
CA THR A 484 7.97 28.87 -1.38
C THR A 484 6.80 27.97 -0.93
N CYS A 485 5.85 28.52 -0.15
CA CYS A 485 4.61 27.83 0.21
C CYS A 485 3.77 27.47 -1.02
N TYR A 486 3.64 28.37 -2.00
CA TYR A 486 2.96 28.10 -3.27
C TYR A 486 3.58 26.91 -4.02
N LYS A 487 4.90 26.94 -4.29
CA LYS A 487 5.59 25.84 -5.00
C LYS A 487 5.36 24.51 -4.32
N ARG A 488 5.46 24.49 -3.00
CA ARG A 488 5.28 23.31 -2.15
C ARG A 488 3.88 22.70 -2.26
N GLU A 489 2.85 23.52 -2.08
CA GLU A 489 1.46 23.05 -2.19
C GLU A 489 1.13 22.65 -3.63
N LEU A 490 1.71 23.32 -4.63
CA LEU A 490 1.56 22.93 -6.03
C LEU A 490 2.14 21.54 -6.29
N LEU A 491 3.40 21.29 -5.89
CA LEU A 491 4.06 19.99 -6.05
C LEU A 491 3.25 18.87 -5.39
N ARG A 492 2.80 19.07 -4.16
CA ARG A 492 1.98 18.07 -3.45
C ARG A 492 0.61 17.89 -4.10
N THR A 493 -0.02 18.96 -4.56
CA THR A 493 -1.33 18.89 -5.23
C THR A 493 -1.25 18.12 -6.56
N ILE A 494 -0.20 18.35 -7.36
CA ILE A 494 0.06 17.59 -8.58
C ILE A 494 0.32 16.12 -8.23
N CYS A 495 1.12 15.85 -7.20
CA CYS A 495 1.40 14.50 -6.72
C CYS A 495 0.13 13.75 -6.27
N ASP A 496 -0.72 14.40 -5.47
CA ASP A 496 -2.01 13.86 -5.02
C ASP A 496 -2.96 13.63 -6.21
N TYR A 497 -2.97 14.53 -7.19
CA TYR A 497 -3.82 14.40 -8.38
C TYR A 497 -3.38 13.22 -9.26
N ILE A 498 -2.09 13.12 -9.58
CA ILE A 498 -1.53 12.05 -10.42
C ILE A 498 -1.65 10.69 -9.74
N SER A 499 -1.27 10.58 -8.46
CA SER A 499 -1.40 9.32 -7.72
C SER A 499 -2.85 8.82 -7.63
N GLY A 500 -3.81 9.75 -7.57
CA GLY A 500 -5.23 9.46 -7.57
C GLY A 500 -5.81 8.98 -8.90
N MET A 501 -5.08 9.03 -10.02
CA MET A 501 -5.59 8.62 -11.33
C MET A 501 -5.66 7.09 -11.50
N THR A 502 -6.49 6.65 -12.44
CA THR A 502 -6.48 5.30 -13.05
C THR A 502 -5.52 5.28 -14.23
N ASP A 503 -5.06 4.11 -14.68
CA ASP A 503 -4.03 4.03 -15.75
C ASP A 503 -4.54 4.57 -17.07
N LYS A 504 -5.74 4.15 -17.48
CA LYS A 504 -6.39 4.62 -18.71
C LYS A 504 -6.54 6.15 -18.71
N TYR A 505 -7.10 6.71 -17.64
CA TYR A 505 -7.22 8.15 -17.48
C TYR A 505 -5.86 8.86 -17.52
N THR A 506 -4.83 8.29 -16.90
CA THR A 506 -3.46 8.84 -16.93
C THR A 506 -2.93 8.91 -18.36
N ILE A 507 -3.07 7.84 -19.15
CA ILE A 507 -2.69 7.80 -20.56
C ILE A 507 -3.49 8.83 -21.38
N GLU A 508 -4.80 8.92 -21.16
CA GLU A 508 -5.67 9.88 -21.86
C GLU A 508 -5.29 11.33 -21.55
N GLN A 509 -4.99 11.65 -20.29
CA GLN A 509 -4.51 13.00 -19.91
C GLN A 509 -3.18 13.32 -20.60
N HIS A 510 -2.26 12.36 -20.64
CA HIS A 510 -1.00 12.55 -21.33
C HIS A 510 -1.21 12.79 -22.82
N ARG A 511 -2.07 11.99 -23.46
CA ARG A 511 -2.43 12.19 -24.87
C ARG A 511 -3.01 13.59 -25.10
N LYS A 512 -3.98 14.03 -24.30
CA LYS A 512 -4.59 15.37 -24.42
C LYS A 512 -3.58 16.52 -24.37
N LEU A 513 -2.51 16.38 -23.59
CA LEU A 513 -1.52 17.44 -23.41
C LEU A 513 -0.41 17.43 -24.47
N TYR A 514 -0.06 16.27 -25.02
CA TYR A 514 1.14 16.11 -25.86
C TYR A 514 0.86 15.58 -27.27
N ASN A 515 -0.21 14.83 -27.46
CA ASN A 515 -0.63 14.32 -28.75
C ASN A 515 -1.94 15.04 -29.10
N ILE A 516 -1.83 16.12 -29.87
CA ILE A 516 -2.98 16.81 -30.47
C ILE A 516 -3.83 15.73 -31.17
N ILE A 517 -4.98 15.39 -30.58
CA ILE A 517 -6.02 14.53 -31.15
C ILE A 517 -7.24 15.41 -31.34
#